data_AF-A0A3Z9X1S0-F1
#
_entry.id   AF-A0A3Z9X1S0-F1
#
_cell.length_a   1.000
_cell.length_b   1.000
_cell.length_c   1.000
_cell.angle_alpha   90.00
_cell.angle_beta   90.00
_cell.angle_gamma   90.00
#
_symmetry.space_group_name_H-M   'P 1'
#
loop_
_entity.id
_entity.type
_entity.pdbx_description
1 polymer ?
#
loop_
_entity_poly.entity_id
_entity_poly.type
_entity_poly.pdbx_seq_one_letter_code
_entity_poly.pdbx_strand_id
1 'polypeptide(L)' 'MRVEQWRLGSLSSENGADITFEEIKDNEDEAVIYFYACECIGQIHDVPSGIHKKIQNEGAKFKCKKCKFPLEFFKKGY' A
#
# COMPACT_ATOMS: atom_id res chain seq x y z
N MET A 1 -9.07 -3.42 -45.60
CA MET A 1 -8.31 -2.20 -45.29
C MET A 1 -9.28 -1.17 -44.74
N ARG A 2 -9.16 -0.78 -43.47
CA ARG A 2 -9.97 0.28 -42.85
C ARG A 2 -9.04 1.20 -42.08
N VAL A 3 -9.21 2.48 -42.33
CA VAL A 3 -8.28 3.59 -42.07
C VAL A 3 -8.50 4.11 -40.65
N GLU A 4 -7.41 4.37 -39.95
CA GLU A 4 -7.36 4.93 -38.59
C GLU A 4 -7.96 6.35 -38.54
N GLN A 5 -8.83 6.62 -37.58
CA GLN A 5 -9.26 7.99 -37.25
C GLN A 5 -8.88 8.34 -35.81
N TRP A 6 -7.94 9.26 -35.75
CA TRP A 6 -7.35 9.90 -34.59
C TRP A 6 -8.40 10.69 -33.81
N ARG A 7 -8.59 10.39 -32.52
CA ARG A 7 -9.29 11.30 -31.61
C ARG A 7 -8.28 12.26 -30.99
N LEU A 8 -8.06 13.38 -31.69
CA LEU A 8 -7.59 14.62 -31.07
C LEU A 8 -8.80 15.25 -30.35
N GLY A 9 -8.96 14.93 -29.06
CA GLY A 9 -9.91 15.59 -28.17
C GLY A 9 -9.27 16.80 -27.52
N SER A 10 -9.64 17.97 -28.00
CA SER A 10 -9.31 19.33 -27.54
C SER A 10 -8.94 19.46 -26.06
N LEU A 11 -7.67 19.75 -25.76
CA LEU A 11 -7.26 20.36 -24.50
C LEU A 11 -7.19 21.88 -24.70
N SER A 12 -8.28 22.55 -24.38
CA SER A 12 -8.28 23.98 -24.11
C SER A 12 -9.26 24.24 -22.98
N SER A 13 -8.72 24.25 -21.76
CA SER A 13 -9.31 24.99 -20.66
C SER A 13 -8.32 26.06 -20.24
N GLU A 14 -8.65 27.27 -20.65
CA GLU A 14 -8.27 28.56 -20.09
C GLU A 14 -8.58 28.64 -18.59
N ASN A 15 -7.81 27.97 -17.75
CA ASN A 15 -7.71 28.37 -16.35
C ASN A 15 -6.36 27.90 -15.82
N GLY A 16 -5.53 28.83 -15.36
CA GLY A 16 -4.22 28.58 -14.77
C GLY A 16 -4.33 27.87 -13.41
N ALA A 17 -4.93 26.69 -13.40
CA ALA A 17 -4.71 25.72 -12.34
C ALA A 17 -3.35 25.10 -12.65
N ASP A 18 -2.35 25.57 -11.92
CA ASP A 18 -1.10 24.86 -11.68
C ASP A 18 -1.45 23.37 -11.49
N ILE A 19 -1.21 22.57 -12.53
CA ILE A 19 -1.27 21.13 -12.41
C ILE A 19 0.00 20.80 -11.61
N THR A 20 -0.08 21.01 -10.30
CA THR A 20 0.91 20.47 -9.39
C THR A 20 0.81 18.96 -9.61
N PHE A 21 1.78 18.43 -10.33
CA PHE A 21 2.02 17.01 -10.40
C PHE A 21 2.39 16.65 -8.97
N GLU A 22 1.40 16.35 -8.13
CA GLU A 22 1.65 15.58 -6.92
C GLU A 22 2.34 14.34 -7.42
N GLU A 23 3.66 14.29 -7.20
CA GLU A 23 4.51 13.16 -7.47
C GLU A 23 3.73 11.94 -7.00
N ILE A 24 3.23 11.16 -7.97
CA ILE A 24 2.73 9.82 -7.71
C ILE A 24 4.02 9.12 -7.28
N LYS A 25 4.29 9.15 -5.98
CA LYS A 25 5.39 8.41 -5.37
C LYS A 25 5.10 6.99 -5.76
N ASP A 26 5.85 6.52 -6.75
CA ASP A 26 5.99 5.13 -7.11
C ASP A 26 6.40 4.40 -5.83
N ASN A 27 5.41 4.04 -5.02
CA ASN A 27 5.62 3.28 -3.81
C ASN A 27 5.59 1.84 -4.29
N GLU A 28 6.72 1.36 -4.82
CA GLU A 28 6.99 -0.08 -4.89
C GLU A 28 6.74 -0.76 -3.51
N ASP A 29 6.78 0.03 -2.43
CA ASP A 29 6.37 -0.36 -1.08
C ASP A 29 4.87 -0.65 -0.87
N GLU A 30 3.96 -0.26 -1.75
CA GLU A 30 2.50 -0.45 -1.56
C GLU A 30 2.07 -1.92 -1.68
N ALA A 31 2.81 -2.74 -2.45
CA ALA A 31 2.50 -4.15 -2.63
C ALA A 31 3.19 -5.09 -1.62
N VAL A 32 4.07 -4.58 -0.76
CA VAL A 32 4.82 -5.42 0.18
C VAL A 32 3.91 -5.94 1.29
N ILE A 33 3.86 -7.26 1.42
CA ILE A 33 3.23 -7.94 2.56
C ILE A 33 4.30 -8.26 3.59
N TYR A 34 4.04 -7.93 4.85
CA TYR A 34 4.88 -8.30 5.98
C TYR A 34 4.23 -9.43 6.78
N PHE A 35 5.05 -10.34 7.29
CA PHE A 35 4.58 -11.49 8.06
C PHE A 35 4.88 -11.27 9.54
N TYR A 36 3.87 -11.51 10.37
CA TYR A 36 3.95 -11.43 11.83
C TYR A 36 3.63 -12.78 12.47
N ALA A 37 4.38 -13.18 13.49
CA ALA A 37 4.13 -14.37 14.28
C ALA A 37 3.27 -14.04 15.52
N CYS A 38 2.35 -14.94 15.90
CA CYS A 38 1.72 -14.96 17.22
C CYS A 38 2.01 -16.29 17.90
N GLU A 39 1.84 -16.36 19.21
CA GLU A 39 1.96 -17.58 20.03
C GLU A 39 0.92 -18.67 19.71
N CYS A 40 0.01 -18.41 18.76
CA CYS A 40 -0.85 -19.44 18.20
C CYS A 40 0.01 -20.46 17.45
N ILE A 41 -0.19 -21.74 17.76
CA ILE A 41 0.50 -22.86 17.13
C ILE A 41 0.41 -22.74 15.60
N GLY A 42 1.54 -22.45 14.97
CA GLY A 42 1.71 -22.40 13.51
C GLY A 42 0.96 -21.27 12.78
N GLN A 43 0.56 -20.19 13.45
CA GLN A 43 -0.12 -19.06 12.79
C GLN A 43 0.84 -17.91 12.48
N ILE A 44 0.87 -17.52 11.21
CA ILE A 44 1.53 -16.32 10.71
C ILE A 44 0.44 -15.41 10.14
N HIS A 45 0.51 -14.12 10.46
CA HIS A 45 -0.40 -13.09 9.96
C HIS A 45 0.27 -12.30 8.84
N ASP A 46 -0.41 -12.21 7.70
CA ASP A 46 -0.14 -11.26 6.65
C ASP A 46 -0.57 -9.85 7.08
N VAL A 47 0.35 -8.90 6.95
CA VAL A 47 0.19 -7.51 7.35
C VAL A 47 0.66 -6.63 6.20
N PRO A 48 -0.25 -5.89 5.53
CA PRO A 48 0.14 -4.98 4.46
C PRO A 48 1.12 -3.89 4.93
N SER A 49 1.94 -3.37 4.01
CA SER A 49 2.93 -2.33 4.31
C SER A 49 2.36 -1.10 5.00
N GLY A 50 1.14 -0.69 4.63
CA GLY A 50 0.43 0.40 5.30
C GLY A 50 0.27 0.15 6.79
N ILE A 51 -0.10 -1.06 7.21
CA ILE A 51 -0.26 -1.39 8.63
C ILE A 51 1.10 -1.57 9.31
N HIS A 52 2.08 -2.18 8.64
CA HIS A 52 3.44 -2.30 9.16
C HIS A 52 4.05 -0.93 9.50
N LYS A 53 3.91 0.05 8.60
CA LYS A 53 4.35 1.44 8.81
C LYS A 53 3.66 2.06 10.03
N LYS A 54 2.36 1.84 10.24
CA LYS A 54 1.63 2.33 11.43
C LYS A 54 2.12 1.68 12.73
N ILE A 55 2.41 0.39 12.70
CA ILE A 55 2.96 -0.31 13.87
C ILE A 55 4.33 0.27 14.25
N GLN A 56 5.19 0.55 13.27
CA GLN A 56 6.51 1.12 13.53
C GLN A 56 6.49 2.61 13.90
N ASN A 57 5.72 3.43 13.17
CA ASN A 57 5.75 4.89 13.33
C ASN A 57 4.84 5.39 14.46
N GLU A 58 3.64 4.79 14.59
CA GLU A 58 2.64 5.23 15.56
C GLU A 58 2.67 4.37 16.85
N GLY A 59 3.49 3.32 16.89
CA GLY A 59 3.55 2.40 18.02
C GLY A 59 2.23 1.63 18.21
N ALA A 60 1.45 1.46 17.14
CA ALA A 60 0.15 0.82 17.21
C ALA A 60 0.28 -0.64 17.68
N LYS A 61 -0.44 -1.00 18.76
CA LYS A 61 -0.44 -2.36 19.31
C LYS A 61 -1.25 -3.30 18.44
N PHE A 62 -0.58 -4.01 17.54
CA PHE A 62 -1.21 -5.02 16.69
C PHE A 62 -1.30 -6.34 17.46
N LYS A 63 -2.54 -6.82 17.67
CA LYS A 63 -2.82 -8.04 18.44
C LYS A 63 -3.54 -9.06 17.57
N CYS A 64 -3.23 -10.33 17.77
CA CYS A 64 -3.96 -11.40 17.10
C CYS A 64 -5.41 -11.46 17.58
N LYS A 65 -6.37 -11.65 16.67
CA LYS A 65 -7.79 -11.79 17.02
C LYS A 65 -8.10 -13.06 17.82
N LYS A 66 -7.29 -14.12 17.67
CA LYS A 66 -7.45 -15.40 18.39
C LYS A 66 -6.79 -15.36 19.76
N CYS A 67 -5.46 -15.15 19.78
CA CYS A 67 -4.66 -15.23 21.00
C CYS A 67 -4.77 -13.95 21.86
N LYS A 68 -5.18 -12.81 21.28
CA LYS A 68 -5.16 -11.46 21.91
C LYS A 68 -3.76 -10.99 22.35
N PHE A 69 -2.73 -11.80 22.13
CA PHE A 69 -1.34 -11.44 22.34
C PHE A 69 -0.83 -10.53 21.21
N PRO A 70 0.17 -9.68 21.51
CA PRO A 70 0.83 -8.85 20.51
C PRO A 70 1.49 -9.73 19.44
N LEU A 71 1.39 -9.25 18.20
CA LEU A 71 2.02 -9.88 17.06
C LEU A 71 3.47 -9.39 16.95
N GLU A 72 4.40 -10.32 16.77
CA GLU A 72 5.83 -10.01 16.62
C GLU A 72 6.23 -10.06 15.15
N PHE A 73 7.09 -9.13 14.73
CA PHE A 73 7.56 -9.09 13.36
C PHE A 73 8.39 -10.33 13.03
N PHE A 74 8.08 -11.02 11.94
CA PHE A 74 8.77 -12.23 11.51
C PHE A 74 9.64 -12.00 10.27
N LYS A 75 9.04 -11.62 9.13
CA LYS A 75 9.78 -11.36 7.88
C LYS A 75 9.04 -10.44 6.92
N LYS A 76 9.77 -9.79 6.02
CA LYS A 76 9.23 -9.09 4.85
C LYS A 76 8.95 -10.10 3.73
N GLY A 77 7.78 -10.01 3.11
CA GLY A 77 7.44 -10.70 1.86
C GLY A 77 8.04 -9.96 0.67
N TYR A 78 8.40 -10.73 -0.36
CA TYR A 78 8.99 -10.23 -1.60
C TYR A 78 7.95 -10.25 -2.70
#